data_AF-A0A0D6AVT9-F1
#
_entry.id   AF-A0A0D6AVT9-F1
#
_cell.length_a   1.000
_cell.length_b   1.000
_cell.length_c   1.000
_cell.angle_alpha   90.00
_cell.angle_beta   90.00
_cell.angle_gamma   90.00
#
_symmetry.space_group_name_H-M   'P 1'
#
loop_
_entity.id
_entity.type
_entity.pdbx_description
1 polymer ?
#
loop_
_entity_poly.entity_id
_entity_poly.type
_entity_poly.pdbx_seq_one_letter_code
_entity_poly.pdbx_strand_id
1 'polypeptide(L)' 'MVQVTQHRYIVSDSSILNGEPIIESTRTPVRSIAQRHLW' A
#
# COMPACT_ATOMS: atom_id res chain seq x y z
N MET A 1 18.15 7.74 -0.62
CA MET A 1 17.79 7.17 -1.95
C MET A 1 16.58 6.27 -1.74
N VAL A 2 15.51 6.43 -2.52
CA VAL A 2 14.31 5.58 -2.43
C VAL A 2 14.38 4.56 -3.55
N GLN A 3 14.35 3.26 -3.21
CA GLN A 3 14.17 2.21 -4.20
C GLN A 3 12.68 1.96 -4.39
N VAL A 4 12.19 2.18 -5.60
CA VAL A 4 10.82 1.86 -5.98
C VAL A 4 10.80 0.39 -6.42
N THR A 5 10.20 -0.46 -5.60
CA THR A 5 10.04 -1.89 -5.89
C THR A 5 8.57 -2.18 -6.15
N GLN A 6 8.26 -2.74 -7.32
CA GLN A 6 6.91 -3.25 -7.59
C GLN A 6 6.68 -4.53 -6.78
N HIS A 7 5.58 -4.57 -6.05
CA HIS A 7 5.17 -5.73 -5.26
C HIS A 7 3.92 -6.34 -5.89
N ARG A 8 3.91 -7.66 -6.06
CA ARG A 8 2.89 -8.42 -6.81
C ARG A 8 1.44 -8.13 -6.44
N TYR A 9 1.19 -7.77 -5.18
CA TYR A 9 -0.16 -7.55 -4.64
C TYR A 9 -0.39 -6.12 -4.19
N ILE A 10 0.50 -5.17 -4.51
CA ILE A 10 0.30 -3.76 -4.17
C ILE A 10 -0.24 -3.05 -5.41
N VAL A 11 -1.45 -2.49 -5.29
CA VAL A 11 -2.11 -1.74 -6.36
C VAL A 11 -2.39 -0.31 -5.88
N SER A 12 -2.24 0.65 -6.79
CA SER A 12 -2.63 2.05 -6.60
C SER A 12 -3.78 2.36 -7.53
N ASP A 13 -4.94 2.69 -6.98
CA ASP A 13 -6.14 3.04 -7.72
C ASP A 13 -6.65 4.38 -7.22
N SER A 14 -6.74 5.40 -8.08
CA SER A 14 -7.15 6.75 -7.71
C SER A 14 -8.59 6.84 -7.19
N SER A 15 -9.43 5.86 -7.50
CA SER A 15 -10.79 5.73 -6.97
C SER A 15 -10.84 5.15 -5.54
N ILE A 16 -9.73 4.58 -5.06
CA ILE A 16 -9.63 3.94 -3.75
C ILE A 16 -8.61 4.69 -2.89
N LEU A 17 -9.06 5.20 -1.74
CA LEU A 17 -8.20 5.92 -0.79
C LEU A 17 -7.35 7.04 -1.45
N ASN A 18 -7.93 7.76 -2.41
CA ASN A 18 -7.24 8.82 -3.17
C ASN A 18 -5.93 8.37 -3.86
N GLY A 19 -5.81 7.08 -4.24
CA GLY A 19 -4.61 6.54 -4.88
C GLY A 19 -3.57 6.00 -3.91
N GLU A 20 -3.87 5.92 -2.61
CA GLU A 20 -2.96 5.30 -1.65
C GLU A 20 -2.71 3.83 -2.01
N PRO A 21 -1.46 3.34 -1.94
CA PRO A 21 -1.16 1.94 -2.23
C PRO A 21 -1.88 1.02 -1.24
N ILE A 22 -2.62 0.05 -1.78
CA ILE A 22 -3.34 -0.96 -1.00
C ILE A 22 -2.85 -2.36 -1.34
N ILE A 23 -3.04 -3.30 -0.41
CA ILE A 23 -2.97 -4.73 -0.76
C ILE A 23 -4.24 -5.11 -1.53
N GLU A 24 -4.05 -5.71 -2.71
CA GLU A 24 -5.08 -6.25 -3.57
C GLU A 24 -6.09 -7.08 -2.76
N SER A 25 -7.38 -6.94 -3.07
CA SER A 25 -8.50 -7.63 -2.41
C SER A 25 -8.80 -7.24 -0.94
N THR A 26 -7.95 -6.46 -0.26
CA THR A 26 -8.16 -6.14 1.17
C THR A 26 -8.55 -4.68 1.44
N ARG A 27 -8.36 -3.78 0.45
CA ARG A 27 -8.46 -2.31 0.61
C ARG A 27 -7.66 -1.77 1.82
N THR A 28 -6.69 -2.55 2.31
CA THR A 28 -5.88 -2.16 3.46
C THR A 28 -4.69 -1.36 2.94
N PRO A 29 -4.49 -0.11 3.41
CA PRO A 29 -3.33 0.68 3.02
C PRO A 29 -2.03 0.00 3.45
N VAL A 30 -1.02 0.03 2.59
CA VAL A 30 0.32 -0.51 2.89
C VAL A 30 0.91 0.18 4.13
N ARG A 31 0.62 1.48 4.31
CA ARG A 31 1.02 2.25 5.49
C ARG A 31 0.49 1.64 6.79
N SER A 32 -0.75 1.16 6.82
CA SER A 32 -1.33 0.59 8.04
C SER A 32 -0.58 -0.66 8.50
N ILE A 33 -0.04 -1.44 7.56
CA ILE A 33 0.76 -2.63 7.85
C ILE A 33 2.16 -2.23 8.31
N ALA A 34 2.81 -1.32 7.59
CA ALA A 34 4.12 -0.80 7.97
C ALA A 34 4.07 -0.16 9.36
N GLN A 35 3.07 0.67 9.63
CA GLN A 35 2.86 1.33 10.92
C GLN A 35 2.59 0.32 12.03
N ARG A 36 1.79 -0.73 11.77
CA ARG A 36 1.48 -1.77 12.77
C ARG A 36 2.70 -2.57 13.21
N HIS A 37 3.74 -2.67 12.39
CA HIS A 37 5.01 -3.32 12.76
C HIS A 37 6.05 -2.36 13.34
N LEU A 38 5.73 -1.07 13.47
CA LEU A 38 6.62 -0.02 13.95
C LEU A 38 6.32 0.45 15.39
N TRP A 39 5.56 -0.35 16.15
CA TRP A 39 5.27 -0.16 17.57
C TRP A 39 5.50 -1.45 18.35
#